data_AF-A0A191T7V5-F1
#
_entry.id   AF-A0A191T7V5-F1
#
_cell.length_a   1.000
_cell.length_b   1.000
_cell.length_c   1.000
_cell.angle_alpha   90.00
_cell.angle_beta   90.00
_cell.angle_gamma   90.00
#
_symmetry.space_group_name_H-M   'P 1'
#
loop_
_entity.id
_entity.type
_entity.pdbx_description
1 polymer ?
#
loop_
_entity_poly.entity_id
_entity_poly.type
_entity_poly.pdbx_seq_one_letter_code
_entity_poly.pdbx_strand_id
1 'polypeptide(L)'
;SLDFSKWNTNMRAPDTQPFYHTIDTMFGLDNCFTRTHEMFYNSFLYLIDGSYLPTVVDDGFRTDIGCWRHHLGGIEGLRQKGWTLWTVILIRLVAEKYIFNMSIMGQGDNQMLLLTFDPNIPEEYALKQVNDFLQSLKDKLSLIGPPLKLEETWISKDFYLYGKYPIKGGVSLTTSWKKSCRMFRCCNEDYPTIESSLSSLAANLYSAVAADNFTQTLFFLYLFELIGLFQCNIRRPYLQKNPFHQSLDRNRTFTVAAANNQKKKLHAPAILSPPNQLQPTEVLLGLCLTPRTLGGYPVVLYPSVLIKGAPDQLSFDIASLKLFLKSADMTVNKIIARISSPFLSDYKNYSLLFMNPEAVNLESTPTPAEARRTTMLNFLSNSERVKQPYIKEFLAIIHDNANQSMEEFLTSNPVLHPRV
;
A
#
# COMPACT_ATOMS: atom_id res chain seq x y z
N SER A 1 19.25 -0.33 -20.19
CA SER A 1 19.11 -0.59 -18.74
C SER A 1 20.47 -0.92 -18.19
N LEU A 2 20.90 -0.29 -17.11
CA LEU A 2 22.13 -0.63 -16.41
C LEU A 2 21.82 -1.59 -15.26
N ASP A 3 22.67 -2.61 -15.09
CA ASP A 3 22.62 -3.49 -13.92
C ASP A 3 23.98 -3.56 -13.23
N PHE A 4 23.97 -3.32 -11.91
CA PHE A 4 25.18 -3.20 -11.11
C PHE A 4 25.36 -4.42 -10.21
N SER A 5 26.58 -4.93 -10.11
CA SER A 5 26.86 -6.02 -9.19
C SER A 5 26.83 -5.53 -7.75
N LYS A 6 25.94 -6.09 -6.93
CA LYS A 6 25.83 -5.82 -5.49
C LYS A 6 25.92 -4.31 -5.17
N TRP A 7 25.09 -3.52 -5.83
CA TRP A 7 25.15 -2.05 -5.84
C TRP A 7 25.34 -1.44 -4.45
N ASN A 8 24.50 -1.79 -3.47
CA ASN A 8 24.61 -1.31 -2.09
C ASN A 8 25.94 -1.72 -1.43
N THR A 9 26.29 -3.00 -1.53
CA THR A 9 27.46 -3.57 -0.86
C THR A 9 28.77 -3.03 -1.42
N ASN A 10 28.79 -2.53 -2.65
CA ASN A 10 29.98 -1.98 -3.30
C ASN A 10 30.15 -0.46 -3.09
N MET A 11 29.21 0.22 -2.43
CA MET A 11 29.41 1.61 -2.02
C MET A 11 30.47 1.68 -0.91
N ARG A 12 31.45 2.57 -1.04
CA ARG A 12 32.52 2.77 -0.05
C ARG A 12 32.56 4.20 0.47
N ALA A 13 33.20 4.37 1.63
CA ALA A 13 33.37 5.67 2.27
C ALA A 13 34.19 6.64 1.40
N PRO A 14 35.39 6.29 0.90
CA PRO A 14 36.24 7.24 0.19
C PRO A 14 35.57 7.84 -1.06
N ASP A 15 34.77 7.05 -1.77
CA ASP A 15 34.12 7.46 -3.01
C ASP A 15 32.91 8.39 -2.78
N THR A 16 32.21 8.20 -1.66
CA THR A 16 30.95 8.90 -1.37
C THR A 16 31.11 10.03 -0.33
N GLN A 17 32.19 10.02 0.46
CA GLN A 17 32.43 10.99 1.52
C GLN A 17 32.54 12.45 1.02
N PRO A 18 33.25 12.78 -0.08
CA PRO A 18 33.29 14.16 -0.58
C PRO A 18 31.93 14.68 -1.01
N PHE A 19 31.11 13.80 -1.60
CA PHE A 19 29.73 14.11 -1.97
C PHE A 19 28.86 14.36 -0.73
N TYR A 20 28.96 13.49 0.28
CA TYR A 20 28.21 13.67 1.52
C TYR A 20 28.64 14.90 2.33
N HIS A 21 29.92 15.29 2.28
CA HIS A 21 30.39 16.51 2.92
C HIS A 21 29.76 17.77 2.29
N THR A 22 29.60 17.77 0.96
CA THR A 22 28.87 18.84 0.26
C THR A 22 27.41 18.89 0.72
N ILE A 23 26.75 17.74 0.88
CA ILE A 23 25.36 17.67 1.36
C ILE A 23 25.25 18.18 2.81
N ASP A 24 26.15 17.74 3.68
CA ASP A 24 26.26 18.23 5.07
C ASP A 24 26.32 19.77 5.10
N THR A 25 27.22 20.35 4.30
CA THR A 25 27.37 21.80 4.16
C THR A 25 26.09 22.49 3.66
N MET A 26 25.39 21.91 2.67
CA MET A 26 24.15 22.47 2.14
C MET A 26 23.02 22.51 3.17
N PHE A 27 22.95 21.52 4.07
CA PHE A 27 21.96 21.49 5.14
C PHE A 27 22.41 22.24 6.41
N GLY A 28 23.63 22.81 6.42
CA GLY A 28 24.21 23.45 7.60
C GLY A 28 24.48 22.46 8.73
N LEU A 29 24.77 21.20 8.40
CA LEU A 29 25.08 20.13 9.34
C LEU A 29 26.56 19.79 9.29
N ASP A 30 27.13 19.42 10.43
CA ASP A 30 28.51 18.95 10.52
C ASP A 30 28.56 17.43 10.67
N ASN A 31 29.13 16.76 9.67
CA ASN A 31 29.35 15.31 9.65
C ASN A 31 28.09 14.49 9.98
N CYS A 32 26.94 14.80 9.38
CA CYS A 32 25.73 14.01 9.57
C CYS A 32 25.64 12.89 8.53
N PHE A 33 25.83 13.23 7.25
CA PHE A 33 25.77 12.29 6.15
C PHE A 33 27.08 11.54 5.96
N THR A 34 28.24 12.20 6.16
CA THR A 34 29.57 11.59 6.02
C THR A 34 29.80 10.42 6.99
N ARG A 35 29.18 10.43 8.17
CA ARG A 35 29.30 9.39 9.19
C ARG A 35 28.61 8.07 8.84
N THR A 36 27.88 8.01 7.73
CA THR A 36 27.14 6.79 7.33
C THR A 36 28.06 5.55 7.32
N HIS A 37 29.18 5.59 6.60
CA HIS A 37 30.07 4.43 6.51
C HIS A 37 30.90 4.22 7.78
N GLU A 38 31.18 5.27 8.55
CA GLU A 38 31.75 5.15 9.90
C GLU A 38 30.83 4.33 10.81
N MET A 39 29.51 4.59 10.76
CA MET A 39 28.52 3.83 11.54
C MET A 39 28.48 2.36 11.10
N PHE A 40 28.53 2.06 9.80
CA PHE A 40 28.60 0.67 9.32
C PHE A 40 29.88 -0.04 9.76
N TYR A 41 31.01 0.67 9.74
CA TYR A 41 32.29 0.12 10.18
C TYR A 41 32.32 -0.19 11.68
N ASN A 42 31.75 0.69 12.49
CA ASN A 42 31.78 0.56 13.95
C ASN A 42 30.71 -0.39 14.51
N SER A 43 29.63 -0.63 13.76
CA SER A 43 28.50 -1.47 14.19
C SER A 43 28.79 -2.97 14.07
N PHE A 44 28.09 -3.76 14.90
CA PHE A 44 27.98 -5.21 14.73
C PHE A 44 26.79 -5.54 13.84
N LEU A 45 27.01 -6.36 12.82
CA LEU A 45 25.98 -6.96 12.00
C LEU A 45 25.82 -8.41 12.44
N TYR A 46 24.59 -8.85 12.68
CA TYR A 46 24.32 -10.24 13.05
C TYR A 46 22.98 -10.70 12.49
N LEU A 47 22.85 -12.01 12.30
CA LEU A 47 21.63 -12.65 11.81
C LEU A 47 20.61 -12.81 12.94
N ILE A 48 19.38 -12.36 12.70
CA ILE A 48 18.26 -12.46 13.65
C ILE A 48 17.08 -13.25 13.07
N ASP A 49 17.33 -14.51 12.75
CA ASP A 49 16.31 -15.45 12.25
C ASP A 49 15.96 -16.57 13.27
N GLY A 50 16.60 -16.54 14.45
CA GLY A 50 16.46 -17.57 15.48
C GLY A 50 17.33 -18.81 15.27
N SER A 51 18.06 -18.91 14.16
CA SER A 51 19.02 -20.01 13.89
C SER A 51 20.40 -19.75 14.49
N TYR A 52 20.71 -18.49 14.76
CA TYR A 52 22.01 -18.04 15.25
C TYR A 52 21.88 -17.22 16.54
N LEU A 53 22.70 -17.53 17.53
CA LEU A 53 22.84 -16.76 18.76
C LEU A 53 24.28 -16.22 18.85
N PRO A 54 24.50 -14.90 18.74
CA PRO A 54 25.84 -14.32 18.84
C PRO A 54 26.50 -14.66 20.17
N THR A 55 27.77 -15.06 20.13
CA THR A 55 28.55 -15.27 21.36
C THR A 55 29.05 -13.92 21.87
N VAL A 56 28.73 -13.60 23.13
CA VAL A 56 29.19 -12.37 23.78
C VAL A 56 30.66 -12.53 24.19
N VAL A 57 31.46 -11.50 23.90
CA VAL A 57 32.86 -11.34 24.32
C VAL A 57 33.02 -9.95 24.94
N ASP A 58 34.15 -9.68 25.60
CA ASP A 58 34.34 -8.45 26.39
C ASP A 58 34.09 -7.14 25.61
N ASP A 59 34.39 -7.12 24.30
CA ASP A 59 34.18 -5.95 23.41
C ASP A 59 32.98 -6.11 22.45
N GLY A 60 31.97 -6.91 22.82
CA GLY A 60 30.72 -7.06 22.07
C GLY A 60 30.44 -8.49 21.62
N PHE A 61 30.40 -8.73 20.31
CA PHE A 61 30.10 -10.06 19.75
C PHE A 61 31.32 -10.66 19.05
N ARG A 62 31.50 -11.97 19.22
CA ARG A 62 32.53 -12.71 18.49
C ARG A 62 32.21 -12.72 17.00
N THR A 63 33.18 -12.34 16.17
CA THR A 63 33.09 -12.47 14.71
C THR A 63 32.99 -13.95 14.31
N ASP A 64 31.98 -14.26 13.51
CA ASP A 64 31.60 -15.59 13.02
C ASP A 64 30.83 -15.46 11.69
N ILE A 65 30.39 -16.56 11.10
CA ILE A 65 29.61 -16.59 9.86
C ILE A 65 28.32 -15.75 9.98
N GLY A 66 27.68 -15.80 11.16
CA GLY A 66 26.43 -15.09 11.45
C GLY A 66 26.59 -13.73 12.12
N CYS A 67 27.81 -13.29 12.44
CA CYS A 67 28.05 -12.01 13.10
C CYS A 67 29.41 -11.42 12.73
N TRP A 68 29.47 -10.15 12.32
CA TRP A 68 30.75 -9.51 12.02
C TRP A 68 30.74 -8.01 12.33
N ARG A 69 31.94 -7.43 12.42
CA ARG A 69 32.22 -5.99 12.58
C ARG A 69 33.02 -5.49 11.38
N HIS A 70 33.25 -4.17 11.30
CA HIS A 70 34.09 -3.53 10.27
C HIS A 70 33.53 -3.70 8.85
N HIS A 71 32.21 -3.60 8.72
CA HIS A 71 31.57 -3.66 7.41
C HIS A 71 31.87 -2.39 6.61
N LEU A 72 32.56 -2.56 5.49
CA LEU A 72 33.00 -1.46 4.61
C LEU A 72 31.94 -1.03 3.58
N GLY A 73 30.92 -1.86 3.37
CA GLY A 73 29.88 -1.67 2.37
C GLY A 73 28.64 -0.96 2.90
N GLY A 74 27.68 -0.76 1.99
CA GLY A 74 26.33 -0.33 2.33
C GLY A 74 25.38 -1.51 2.60
N ILE A 75 24.41 -1.29 3.47
CA ILE A 75 23.29 -2.20 3.73
C ILE A 75 22.08 -1.81 2.87
N GLU A 76 21.38 -2.80 2.33
CA GLU A 76 20.18 -2.57 1.50
C GLU A 76 19.09 -1.83 2.28
N GLY A 77 18.39 -0.92 1.60
CA GLY A 77 17.34 -0.08 2.17
C GLY A 77 17.85 1.19 2.88
N LEU A 78 19.13 1.24 3.26
CA LEU A 78 19.74 2.43 3.84
C LEU A 78 20.34 3.32 2.75
N ARG A 79 20.26 4.65 2.93
CA ARG A 79 20.90 5.68 2.06
C ARG A 79 20.70 5.53 0.54
N GLN A 80 19.67 4.80 0.09
CA GLN A 80 19.39 4.56 -1.33
C GLN A 80 19.34 5.87 -2.15
N LYS A 81 18.66 6.91 -1.66
CA LYS A 81 18.57 8.21 -2.36
C LYS A 81 19.93 8.87 -2.59
N GLY A 82 20.79 8.86 -1.56
CA GLY A 82 22.12 9.46 -1.63
C GLY A 82 23.01 8.73 -2.62
N TRP A 83 23.02 7.40 -2.56
CA TRP A 83 23.77 6.57 -3.49
C TRP A 83 23.25 6.64 -4.93
N THR A 84 21.93 6.72 -5.14
CA THR A 84 21.37 6.93 -6.48
C THR A 84 21.82 8.27 -7.05
N LEU A 85 21.78 9.35 -6.27
CA LEU A 85 22.24 10.66 -6.71
C LEU A 85 23.73 10.64 -7.09
N TRP A 86 24.56 10.00 -6.26
CA TRP A 86 25.98 9.84 -6.54
C TRP A 86 26.24 9.06 -7.84
N THR A 87 25.56 7.93 -8.07
CA THR A 87 25.72 7.17 -9.32
C THR A 87 25.22 7.95 -10.55
N VAL A 88 24.12 8.69 -10.42
CA VAL A 88 23.59 9.55 -11.50
C VAL A 88 24.60 10.63 -11.90
N ILE A 89 25.28 11.25 -10.93
CA ILE A 89 26.34 12.23 -11.18
C ILE A 89 27.50 11.59 -11.96
N LEU A 90 27.95 10.41 -11.53
CA LEU A 90 29.04 9.71 -12.20
C LEU A 90 28.69 9.36 -13.66
N ILE A 91 27.49 8.86 -13.91
CA ILE A 91 27.01 8.55 -15.26
C ILE A 91 26.99 9.81 -16.13
N ARG A 92 26.49 10.93 -15.60
CA ARG A 92 26.48 12.23 -16.30
C ARG A 92 27.89 12.70 -16.65
N LEU A 93 28.83 12.60 -15.71
CA LEU A 93 30.23 12.97 -15.95
C LEU A 93 30.86 12.15 -17.08
N VAL A 94 30.55 10.86 -17.18
CA VAL A 94 31.04 10.03 -18.30
C VAL A 94 30.34 10.40 -19.62
N ALA A 95 29.06 10.72 -19.57
CA ALA A 95 28.26 11.05 -20.74
C ALA A 95 28.67 12.38 -21.41
N GLU A 96 29.22 13.34 -20.66
CA GLU A 96 29.70 14.64 -21.19
C GLU A 96 30.72 14.53 -22.34
N LYS A 97 31.40 13.39 -22.47
CA LYS A 97 32.38 13.14 -23.53
C LYS A 97 31.76 12.77 -24.89
N TYR A 98 30.46 12.49 -24.93
CA TYR A 98 29.78 11.93 -26.10
C TYR A 98 28.71 12.89 -26.63
N ILE A 99 28.35 12.72 -27.90
CA ILE A 99 27.43 13.63 -28.60
C ILE A 99 26.04 12.98 -28.65
N PHE A 100 25.34 13.03 -27.52
CA PHE A 100 23.92 12.66 -27.40
C PHE A 100 23.25 13.40 -26.23
N ASN A 101 21.93 13.54 -26.30
CA ASN A 101 21.14 14.00 -25.16
C ASN A 101 20.76 12.80 -24.28
N MET A 102 20.95 12.93 -22.96
CA MET A 102 20.67 11.86 -22.01
C MET A 102 19.65 12.26 -20.96
N SER A 103 18.59 11.46 -20.83
CA SER A 103 17.68 11.48 -19.70
C SER A 103 17.85 10.23 -18.84
N ILE A 104 17.86 10.37 -17.52
CA ILE A 104 18.10 9.28 -16.59
C ILE A 104 16.90 9.13 -15.65
N MET A 105 16.46 7.89 -15.46
CA MET A 105 15.53 7.51 -14.39
C MET A 105 16.21 6.47 -13.50
N GLY A 106 16.24 6.71 -12.20
CA GLY A 106 16.92 5.84 -11.24
C GLY A 106 16.05 5.57 -10.01
N GLN A 107 15.91 4.30 -9.66
CA GLN A 107 15.29 3.84 -8.42
C GLN A 107 16.25 2.91 -7.69
N GLY A 108 17.28 3.48 -7.05
CA GLY A 108 18.32 2.68 -6.40
C GLY A 108 19.34 2.13 -7.41
N ASP A 109 19.43 0.80 -7.43
CA ASP A 109 20.27 -0.01 -8.32
C ASP A 109 19.76 -0.04 -9.76
N ASN A 110 18.44 -0.03 -9.95
CA ASN A 110 17.80 -0.06 -11.25
C ASN A 110 17.86 1.32 -11.90
N GLN A 111 18.77 1.47 -12.87
CA GLN A 111 19.00 2.74 -13.57
C GLN A 111 18.77 2.59 -15.07
N MET A 112 17.91 3.47 -15.60
CA MET A 112 17.53 3.52 -17.00
C MET A 112 18.05 4.81 -17.63
N LEU A 113 18.77 4.65 -18.74
CA LEU A 113 19.25 5.76 -19.56
C LEU A 113 18.44 5.79 -20.85
N LEU A 114 17.88 6.95 -21.16
CA LEU A 114 17.29 7.26 -22.45
C LEU A 114 18.26 8.17 -23.19
N LEU A 115 18.83 7.67 -24.28
CA LEU A 115 19.78 8.38 -25.12
C LEU A 115 19.07 8.82 -26.41
N THR A 116 19.11 10.11 -26.70
CA THR A 116 18.51 10.72 -27.89
C THR A 116 19.60 11.29 -28.77
N PHE A 117 19.60 10.86 -30.03
CA PHE A 117 20.54 11.28 -31.06
C PHE A 117 19.84 12.23 -32.04
N ASP A 118 20.63 13.08 -32.70
CA ASP A 118 20.14 13.89 -33.81
C ASP A 118 19.70 12.97 -34.98
N PRO A 119 18.54 13.21 -35.63
CA PRO A 119 18.05 12.39 -36.73
C PRO A 119 19.03 12.28 -37.92
N ASN A 120 19.98 13.20 -38.05
CA ASN A 120 20.98 13.18 -39.12
C ASN A 120 22.12 12.16 -38.89
N ILE A 121 22.22 11.61 -37.68
CA ILE A 121 23.29 10.66 -37.32
C ILE A 121 22.91 9.25 -37.81
N PRO A 122 23.77 8.57 -38.60
CA PRO A 122 23.53 7.18 -38.98
C PRO A 122 23.40 6.26 -37.76
N GLU A 123 22.45 5.31 -37.82
CA GLU A 123 22.16 4.39 -36.71
C GLU A 123 23.39 3.58 -36.28
N GLU A 124 24.22 3.15 -37.23
CA GLU A 124 25.47 2.43 -36.94
C GLU A 124 26.45 3.27 -36.11
N TYR A 125 26.53 4.58 -36.39
CA TYR A 125 27.38 5.49 -35.64
C TYR A 125 26.82 5.75 -34.24
N ALA A 126 25.51 5.89 -34.11
CA ALA A 126 24.85 6.02 -32.81
C ALA A 126 25.09 4.77 -31.95
N LEU A 127 24.90 3.57 -32.49
CA LEU A 127 25.16 2.31 -31.79
C LEU A 127 26.62 2.17 -31.37
N LYS A 128 27.56 2.57 -32.22
CA LYS A 128 28.98 2.61 -31.88
C LYS A 128 29.25 3.55 -30.69
N GLN A 129 28.71 4.77 -30.72
CA GLN A 129 28.84 5.71 -29.60
C GLN A 129 28.25 5.17 -28.30
N VAL A 130 27.10 4.48 -28.34
CA VAL A 130 26.49 3.85 -27.15
C VAL A 130 27.42 2.77 -26.58
N ASN A 131 27.99 1.92 -27.44
CA ASN A 131 28.91 0.87 -26.99
C ASN A 131 30.19 1.45 -26.39
N ASP A 132 30.77 2.47 -27.04
CA ASP A 132 31.96 3.17 -26.53
C ASP A 132 31.68 3.84 -25.18
N PHE A 133 30.50 4.45 -25.02
CA PHE A 133 30.03 5.02 -23.75
C PHE A 133 29.89 3.96 -22.66
N LEU A 134 29.26 2.81 -22.95
CA LEU A 134 29.10 1.74 -21.97
C LEU A 134 30.44 1.14 -21.53
N GLN A 135 31.41 0.99 -22.45
CA GLN A 135 32.75 0.54 -22.09
C GLN A 135 33.47 1.59 -21.22
N SER A 136 33.44 2.87 -21.60
CA SER A 136 34.02 3.93 -20.77
C SER A 136 33.35 4.01 -19.39
N LEU A 137 32.05 3.77 -19.30
CA LEU A 137 31.32 3.75 -18.04
C LEU A 137 31.75 2.57 -17.17
N LYS A 138 31.88 1.38 -17.76
CA LYS A 138 32.42 0.19 -17.06
C LYS A 138 33.84 0.44 -16.54
N ASP A 139 34.71 1.02 -17.36
CA ASP A 139 36.11 1.30 -16.99
C ASP A 139 36.21 2.34 -15.86
N LYS A 140 35.28 3.29 -15.78
CA LYS A 140 35.22 4.23 -14.66
C LYS A 140 34.62 3.62 -13.39
N LEU A 141 33.53 2.86 -13.54
CA LEU A 141 32.88 2.16 -12.43
C LEU A 141 33.73 1.03 -11.85
N SER A 142 34.65 0.45 -12.62
CA SER A 142 35.59 -0.56 -12.09
C SER A 142 36.64 0.05 -11.15
N LEU A 143 36.94 1.34 -11.29
CA LEU A 143 37.90 2.06 -10.45
C LEU A 143 37.26 2.61 -9.16
N ILE A 144 36.02 3.11 -9.25
CA ILE A 144 35.35 3.85 -8.17
C ILE A 144 34.22 3.00 -7.51
N GLY A 145 33.78 1.93 -8.18
CA GLY A 145 32.58 1.17 -7.80
C GLY A 145 31.26 1.92 -8.08
N PRO A 146 30.09 1.27 -7.95
CA PRO A 146 29.88 -0.17 -8.01
C PRO A 146 30.10 -0.69 -9.46
N PRO A 147 30.70 -1.88 -9.63
CA PRO A 147 31.01 -2.40 -10.95
C PRO A 147 29.74 -2.73 -11.75
N LEU A 148 29.77 -2.39 -13.03
CA LEU A 148 28.69 -2.67 -13.99
C LEU A 148 28.80 -4.09 -14.56
N LYS A 149 27.68 -4.81 -14.63
CA LYS A 149 27.61 -6.12 -15.30
C LYS A 149 27.12 -5.94 -16.73
N LEU A 150 28.02 -6.04 -17.70
CA LEU A 150 27.65 -5.91 -19.11
C LEU A 150 26.75 -7.06 -19.61
N GLU A 151 26.88 -8.26 -19.04
CA GLU A 151 26.07 -9.42 -19.42
C GLU A 151 24.59 -9.25 -19.07
N GLU A 152 24.28 -8.50 -18.01
CA GLU A 152 22.92 -8.20 -17.54
C GLU A 152 22.42 -6.82 -18.03
N THR A 153 23.35 -5.97 -18.48
CA THR A 153 23.06 -4.67 -19.10
C THR A 153 22.60 -4.87 -20.54
N TRP A 154 21.49 -4.24 -20.92
CA TRP A 154 20.93 -4.37 -22.26
C TRP A 154 20.55 -3.03 -22.88
N ILE A 155 20.60 -3.00 -24.21
CA ILE A 155 20.27 -1.85 -25.05
C ILE A 155 19.06 -2.23 -25.91
N SER A 156 18.14 -1.30 -26.09
CA SER A 156 17.04 -1.45 -27.04
C SER A 156 16.61 -0.08 -27.53
N LYS A 157 16.04 -0.07 -28.74
CA LYS A 157 15.52 1.12 -29.41
C LYS A 157 14.06 1.41 -29.02
N ASP A 158 13.23 0.36 -29.06
CA ASP A 158 11.77 0.50 -28.94
C ASP A 158 11.21 -0.09 -27.65
N PHE A 159 12.04 -0.74 -26.84
CA PHE A 159 11.59 -1.37 -25.60
C PHE A 159 12.39 -0.84 -24.42
N TYR A 160 11.70 -0.47 -23.34
CA TYR A 160 12.37 -0.18 -22.08
C TYR A 160 11.54 -0.71 -20.91
N LEU A 161 12.23 -1.09 -19.84
CA LEU A 161 11.62 -1.62 -18.63
C LEU A 161 12.09 -0.79 -17.45
N TYR A 162 11.16 -0.18 -16.72
CA TYR A 162 11.47 0.63 -15.54
C TYR A 162 10.63 0.16 -14.37
N GLY A 163 11.24 -0.20 -13.23
CA GLY A 163 10.49 -0.65 -12.05
C GLY A 163 9.55 -1.85 -12.31
N LYS A 164 9.96 -2.78 -13.19
CA LYS A 164 9.11 -3.91 -13.68
C LYS A 164 7.89 -3.48 -14.48
N TYR A 165 7.88 -2.26 -15.01
CA TYR A 165 6.87 -1.73 -15.92
C TYR A 165 7.42 -1.72 -17.36
N PRO A 166 7.00 -2.69 -18.20
CA PRO A 166 7.43 -2.77 -19.60
C PRO A 166 6.72 -1.74 -20.48
N ILE A 167 7.48 -1.03 -21.31
CA ILE A 167 6.97 -0.09 -22.31
C ILE A 167 7.59 -0.44 -23.66
N LYS A 168 6.75 -0.59 -24.69
CA LYS A 168 7.14 -0.90 -26.06
C LYS A 168 6.54 0.11 -27.02
N GLY A 169 7.37 0.80 -27.81
CA GLY A 169 6.93 1.78 -28.79
C GLY A 169 6.11 2.93 -28.18
N GLY A 170 6.43 3.33 -26.95
CA GLY A 170 5.66 4.33 -26.19
C GLY A 170 4.37 3.83 -25.54
N VAL A 171 3.97 2.57 -25.78
CA VAL A 171 2.77 1.96 -25.17
C VAL A 171 3.19 1.09 -23.99
N SER A 172 2.54 1.28 -22.84
CA SER A 172 2.71 0.37 -21.71
C SER A 172 2.14 -1.00 -22.02
N LEU A 173 2.93 -2.05 -21.76
CA LEU A 173 2.44 -3.42 -21.84
C LEU A 173 1.75 -3.83 -20.54
N THR A 174 0.74 -4.69 -20.67
CA THR A 174 -0.12 -5.08 -19.56
C THR A 174 0.61 -6.00 -18.58
N THR A 175 0.40 -5.76 -17.28
CA THR A 175 0.99 -6.55 -16.18
C THR A 175 -0.06 -6.99 -15.16
N SER A 176 -1.32 -7.03 -15.59
CA SER A 176 -2.51 -7.29 -14.79
C SER A 176 -2.48 -8.67 -14.14
N TRP A 177 -2.09 -9.71 -14.87
CA TRP A 177 -2.07 -11.09 -14.36
C TRP A 177 -1.27 -11.27 -13.07
N LYS A 178 -0.09 -10.64 -12.98
CA LYS A 178 0.73 -10.70 -11.75
C LYS A 178 0.00 -10.13 -10.54
N LYS A 179 -0.82 -9.10 -10.75
CA LYS A 179 -1.63 -8.45 -9.71
C LYS A 179 -2.90 -9.27 -9.43
N SER A 180 -3.53 -9.85 -10.46
CA SER A 180 -4.66 -10.77 -10.31
C SER A 180 -4.29 -12.02 -9.51
N CYS A 181 -3.08 -12.56 -9.67
CA CYS A 181 -2.59 -13.68 -8.85
C CYS A 181 -2.52 -13.37 -7.35
N ARG A 182 -2.60 -12.09 -6.93
CA ARG A 182 -2.64 -11.68 -5.52
C ARG A 182 -4.06 -11.49 -4.98
N MET A 183 -5.09 -11.72 -5.80
CA MET A 183 -6.51 -11.72 -5.39
C MET A 183 -6.84 -12.98 -4.59
N PHE A 184 -6.31 -13.08 -3.37
CA PHE A 184 -6.55 -14.20 -2.49
C PHE A 184 -7.79 -13.99 -1.62
N ARG A 185 -8.41 -15.10 -1.20
CA ARG A 185 -9.54 -15.12 -0.25
C ARG A 185 -9.13 -14.83 1.20
N CYS A 186 -7.83 -14.77 1.47
CA CYS A 186 -7.23 -14.46 2.77
C CYS A 186 -6.19 -13.35 2.59
N CYS A 187 -6.04 -12.48 3.58
CA CYS A 187 -4.99 -11.47 3.64
C CYS A 187 -3.79 -11.94 4.47
N ASN A 188 -2.64 -11.31 4.23
CA ASN A 188 -1.41 -11.51 4.99
C ASN A 188 -1.39 -10.58 6.22
N GLU A 189 -2.39 -10.73 7.09
CA GLU A 189 -2.42 -10.08 8.41
C GLU A 189 -2.39 -11.16 9.49
N ASP A 190 -1.89 -10.82 10.68
CA ASP A 190 -1.83 -11.77 11.82
C ASP A 190 -3.22 -12.28 12.20
N TYR A 191 -4.24 -11.42 12.08
CA TYR A 191 -5.64 -11.74 12.36
C TYR A 191 -6.50 -11.32 11.16
N PRO A 192 -6.62 -12.16 10.12
CA PRO A 192 -7.37 -11.82 8.92
C PRO A 192 -8.86 -11.66 9.25
N THR A 193 -9.40 -10.48 8.93
CA THR A 193 -10.84 -10.20 9.01
C THR A 193 -11.47 -10.30 7.62
N ILE A 194 -12.80 -10.44 7.56
CA ILE A 194 -13.53 -10.35 6.29
C ILE A 194 -13.25 -9.00 5.63
N GLU A 195 -13.27 -7.91 6.42
CA GLU A 195 -13.03 -6.56 5.92
C GLU A 195 -11.62 -6.40 5.35
N SER A 196 -10.57 -6.82 6.05
CA SER A 196 -9.19 -6.69 5.55
C SER A 196 -8.91 -7.57 4.33
N SER A 197 -9.50 -8.77 4.28
CA SER A 197 -9.40 -9.65 3.11
C SER A 197 -10.11 -9.05 1.89
N LEU A 198 -11.29 -8.45 2.07
CA LEU A 198 -12.02 -7.75 1.01
C LEU A 198 -11.31 -6.47 0.56
N SER A 199 -10.75 -5.68 1.48
CA SER A 199 -9.96 -4.50 1.15
C SER A 199 -8.71 -4.87 0.34
N SER A 200 -8.02 -5.97 0.69
CA SER A 200 -6.90 -6.50 -0.08
C SER A 200 -7.34 -6.93 -1.49
N LEU A 201 -8.46 -7.64 -1.59
CA LEU A 201 -9.02 -8.06 -2.87
C LEU A 201 -9.38 -6.86 -3.77
N ALA A 202 -10.04 -5.85 -3.22
CA ALA A 202 -10.38 -4.60 -3.90
C ALA A 202 -9.13 -3.84 -4.36
N ALA A 203 -8.11 -3.69 -3.50
CA ALA A 203 -6.86 -3.02 -3.83
C ALA A 203 -6.10 -3.72 -4.97
N ASN A 204 -6.09 -5.05 -4.98
CA ASN A 204 -5.50 -5.85 -6.07
C ASN A 204 -6.28 -5.71 -7.38
N LEU A 205 -7.62 -5.61 -7.32
CA LEU A 205 -8.45 -5.31 -8.50
C LEU A 205 -8.11 -3.95 -9.10
N TYR A 206 -8.14 -2.89 -8.30
CA TYR A 206 -7.79 -1.55 -8.79
C TYR A 206 -6.38 -1.50 -9.38
N SER A 207 -5.44 -2.22 -8.75
CA SER A 207 -4.07 -2.32 -9.24
C SER A 207 -4.00 -3.06 -10.57
N ALA A 208 -4.75 -4.15 -10.74
CA ALA A 208 -4.77 -4.95 -11.97
C ALA A 208 -5.43 -4.19 -13.12
N VAL A 209 -6.55 -3.52 -12.84
CA VAL A 209 -7.30 -2.69 -13.80
C VAL A 209 -6.46 -1.50 -14.25
N ALA A 210 -5.72 -0.85 -13.36
CA ALA A 210 -4.80 0.22 -13.75
C ALA A 210 -3.62 -0.26 -14.63
N ALA A 211 -3.45 -1.58 -14.80
CA ALA A 211 -2.39 -2.19 -15.59
C ALA A 211 -2.91 -2.90 -16.85
N ASP A 212 -4.19 -2.74 -17.17
CA ASP A 212 -4.84 -3.37 -18.32
C ASP A 212 -5.89 -2.47 -18.96
N ASN A 213 -6.25 -2.78 -20.20
CA ASN A 213 -7.38 -2.17 -20.88
C ASN A 213 -8.65 -3.03 -20.72
N PHE A 214 -8.51 -4.33 -20.48
CA PHE A 214 -9.65 -5.26 -20.37
C PHE A 214 -10.17 -5.38 -18.94
N THR A 215 -11.02 -4.43 -18.53
CA THR A 215 -11.55 -4.35 -17.16
C THR A 215 -12.56 -5.44 -16.81
N GLN A 216 -13.32 -5.93 -17.81
CA GLN A 216 -14.40 -6.89 -17.61
C GLN A 216 -13.90 -8.24 -17.10
N THR A 217 -12.86 -8.79 -17.70
CA THR A 217 -12.27 -10.08 -17.29
C THR A 217 -11.71 -10.00 -15.87
N LEU A 218 -11.07 -8.89 -15.53
CA LEU A 218 -10.52 -8.66 -14.18
C LEU A 218 -11.64 -8.52 -13.15
N PHE A 219 -12.73 -7.84 -13.50
CA PHE A 219 -13.89 -7.73 -12.61
C PHE A 219 -14.59 -9.08 -12.42
N PHE A 220 -14.68 -9.91 -13.47
CA PHE A 220 -15.21 -11.27 -13.33
C PHE A 220 -14.37 -12.14 -12.38
N LEU A 221 -13.04 -12.09 -12.50
CA LEU A 221 -12.13 -12.76 -11.57
C LEU A 221 -12.33 -12.25 -10.13
N TYR A 222 -12.47 -10.94 -9.96
CA TYR A 222 -12.78 -10.34 -8.66
C TYR A 222 -14.10 -10.85 -8.09
N LEU A 223 -15.18 -10.89 -8.87
CA LEU A 223 -16.47 -11.40 -8.42
C LEU A 223 -16.41 -12.87 -8.00
N PHE A 224 -15.66 -13.70 -8.74
CA PHE A 224 -15.46 -15.09 -8.40
C PHE A 224 -14.75 -15.25 -7.05
N GLU A 225 -13.68 -14.50 -6.82
CA GLU A 225 -12.95 -14.53 -5.55
C GLU A 225 -13.72 -13.88 -4.40
N LEU A 226 -14.51 -12.83 -4.67
CA LEU A 226 -15.40 -12.17 -3.72
C LEU A 226 -16.45 -13.14 -3.18
N ILE A 227 -17.15 -13.84 -4.09
CA ILE A 227 -18.16 -14.84 -3.73
C ILE A 227 -17.50 -15.98 -2.95
N GLY A 228 -16.34 -16.47 -3.43
CA GLY A 228 -15.57 -17.50 -2.75
C GLY A 228 -15.17 -17.10 -1.32
N LEU A 229 -14.74 -15.86 -1.12
CA LEU A 229 -14.36 -15.32 0.19
C LEU A 229 -15.56 -15.32 1.15
N PHE A 230 -16.72 -14.80 0.73
CA PHE A 230 -17.92 -14.81 1.57
C PHE A 230 -18.37 -16.24 1.90
N GLN A 231 -18.37 -17.15 0.93
CA GLN A 231 -18.72 -18.55 1.16
C GLN A 231 -17.77 -19.25 2.14
N CYS A 232 -16.45 -19.03 1.99
CA CYS A 232 -15.45 -19.57 2.90
C CYS A 232 -15.68 -19.06 4.33
N ASN A 233 -15.92 -17.77 4.50
CA ASN A 233 -16.15 -17.17 5.82
C ASN A 233 -17.47 -17.63 6.45
N ILE A 234 -18.56 -17.75 5.68
CA ILE A 234 -19.84 -18.25 6.18
C ILE A 234 -19.72 -19.71 6.67
N ARG A 235 -18.94 -20.53 5.97
CA ARG A 235 -18.72 -21.95 6.30
C ARG A 235 -17.73 -22.14 7.44
N ARG A 236 -16.63 -21.39 7.44
CA ARG A 236 -15.51 -21.50 8.38
C ARG A 236 -14.95 -20.11 8.69
N PRO A 237 -15.56 -19.37 9.62
CA PRO A 237 -15.01 -18.09 10.07
C PRO A 237 -13.68 -18.30 10.76
N TYR A 238 -12.70 -17.45 10.48
CA TYR A 238 -11.36 -17.55 11.07
C TYR A 238 -11.34 -17.27 12.58
N LEU A 239 -12.13 -16.28 13.03
CA LEU A 239 -12.14 -15.79 14.42
C LEU A 239 -13.21 -16.44 15.31
N GLN A 240 -14.10 -17.26 14.76
CA GLN A 240 -15.20 -17.86 15.51
C GLN A 240 -15.10 -19.39 15.48
N LYS A 241 -15.38 -20.02 16.63
CA LYS A 241 -15.37 -21.49 16.75
C LYS A 241 -16.49 -22.16 15.94
N ASN A 242 -17.65 -21.51 15.87
CA ASN A 242 -18.83 -22.03 15.18
C ASN A 242 -18.99 -21.33 13.81
N PRO A 243 -19.38 -22.07 12.77
CA PRO A 243 -19.77 -21.48 11.49
C PRO A 243 -20.87 -20.43 11.62
N PHE A 244 -20.82 -19.39 10.77
CA PHE A 244 -21.87 -18.36 10.75
C PHE A 244 -23.24 -18.96 10.49
N HIS A 245 -23.39 -19.91 9.55
CA HIS A 245 -24.69 -20.53 9.26
C HIS A 245 -25.31 -21.18 10.52
N GLN A 246 -24.51 -21.86 11.35
CA GLN A 246 -24.99 -22.48 12.59
C GLN A 246 -25.38 -21.44 13.64
N SER A 247 -24.62 -20.35 13.73
CA SER A 247 -24.91 -19.24 14.66
C SER A 247 -26.16 -18.46 14.23
N LEU A 248 -26.34 -18.24 12.93
CA LEU A 248 -27.46 -17.50 12.33
C LEU A 248 -28.77 -18.30 12.33
N ASP A 249 -28.71 -19.61 12.08
CA ASP A 249 -29.91 -20.46 12.07
C ASP A 249 -30.49 -20.68 13.48
N ARG A 250 -29.65 -20.66 14.53
CA ARG A 250 -30.08 -20.89 15.91
C ARG A 250 -30.93 -19.75 16.47
N ASN A 251 -30.50 -18.50 16.28
CA ASN A 251 -31.18 -17.32 16.78
C ASN A 251 -31.27 -16.30 15.63
N ARG A 252 -32.38 -16.34 14.88
CA ARG A 252 -32.68 -15.39 13.78
C ARG A 252 -32.90 -13.94 14.24
N THR A 253 -32.50 -13.62 15.46
CA THR A 253 -32.59 -12.27 16.05
C THR A 253 -31.21 -11.90 16.60
N PHE A 254 -30.69 -10.77 16.12
CA PHE A 254 -29.45 -10.18 16.62
C PHE A 254 -29.77 -8.94 17.43
N THR A 255 -29.12 -8.78 18.57
CA THR A 255 -29.16 -7.51 19.31
C THR A 255 -28.04 -6.64 18.81
N VAL A 256 -28.39 -5.56 18.12
CA VAL A 256 -27.45 -4.51 17.73
C VAL A 256 -27.57 -3.39 18.76
N ALA A 257 -26.43 -2.83 19.13
CA ALA A 257 -26.39 -1.63 19.97
C ALA A 257 -26.94 -0.46 19.15
N ALA A 258 -28.05 0.13 19.61
CA ALA A 258 -28.59 1.37 19.10
C ALA A 258 -28.11 2.54 19.96
N ALA A 259 -28.38 3.77 19.50
CA ALA A 259 -28.12 4.97 20.29
C ALA A 259 -28.72 4.85 21.72
N ASN A 260 -28.06 5.49 22.70
CA ASN A 260 -28.47 5.53 24.11
C ASN A 260 -28.51 4.17 24.85
N ASN A 261 -27.57 3.25 24.56
CA ASN A 261 -27.49 1.91 25.20
C ASN A 261 -28.75 1.04 25.00
N GLN A 262 -29.64 1.39 24.08
CA GLN A 262 -30.79 0.57 23.75
C GLN A 262 -30.36 -0.59 22.83
N LYS A 263 -30.90 -1.79 23.06
CA LYS A 263 -30.62 -2.97 22.24
C LYS A 263 -31.75 -3.17 21.24
N LYS A 264 -31.48 -2.93 19.96
CA LYS A 264 -32.43 -3.18 18.87
C LYS A 264 -32.31 -4.63 18.41
N LYS A 265 -33.42 -5.36 18.37
CA LYS A 265 -33.46 -6.72 17.83
C LYS A 265 -33.72 -6.66 16.33
N LEU A 266 -32.76 -7.11 15.52
CA LEU A 266 -32.90 -7.23 14.08
C LEU A 266 -33.14 -8.69 13.69
N HIS A 267 -34.10 -8.91 12.80
CA HIS A 267 -34.35 -10.23 12.22
C HIS A 267 -33.44 -10.48 11.02
N ALA A 268 -32.71 -11.58 11.04
CA ALA A 268 -31.90 -12.02 9.91
C ALA A 268 -32.70 -13.01 9.04
N PRO A 269 -32.63 -12.90 7.70
CA PRO A 269 -33.18 -13.92 6.80
C PRO A 269 -32.44 -15.25 6.99
N ALA A 270 -33.11 -16.37 6.68
CA ALA A 270 -32.51 -17.70 6.78
C ALA A 270 -31.36 -17.84 5.77
N ILE A 271 -30.19 -18.28 6.25
CA ILE A 271 -29.07 -18.66 5.40
C ILE A 271 -29.22 -20.15 5.15
N LEU A 272 -29.53 -20.55 3.91
CA LEU A 272 -29.73 -21.96 3.57
C LEU A 272 -28.52 -22.81 4.02
N SER A 273 -28.78 -23.81 4.86
CA SER A 273 -27.83 -24.84 5.29
C SER A 273 -27.82 -26.03 4.30
N PRO A 274 -26.67 -26.69 4.03
CA PRO A 274 -25.32 -26.15 3.91
C PRO A 274 -25.14 -25.46 2.54
N PRO A 275 -24.23 -24.47 2.39
CA PRO A 275 -23.88 -23.89 1.10
C PRO A 275 -23.07 -24.90 0.29
N ASN A 276 -23.72 -25.95 -0.22
CA ASN A 276 -23.13 -26.90 -1.16
C ASN A 276 -23.25 -26.43 -2.61
N GLN A 277 -23.81 -25.24 -2.85
CA GLN A 277 -24.03 -24.76 -4.20
C GLN A 277 -23.63 -23.30 -4.32
N LEU A 278 -23.03 -22.97 -5.46
CA LEU A 278 -22.83 -21.63 -6.03
C LEU A 278 -24.15 -20.85 -6.25
N GLN A 279 -25.26 -21.28 -5.63
CA GLN A 279 -26.56 -20.65 -5.78
C GLN A 279 -26.53 -19.29 -5.06
N PRO A 280 -26.85 -18.20 -5.77
CA PRO A 280 -26.89 -16.87 -5.18
C PRO A 280 -28.06 -16.80 -4.20
N THR A 281 -27.76 -16.87 -2.89
CA THR A 281 -28.75 -16.54 -1.87
C THR A 281 -28.95 -15.03 -1.84
N GLU A 282 -30.14 -14.55 -1.44
CA GLU A 282 -30.41 -13.12 -1.28
C GLU A 282 -29.38 -12.45 -0.36
N VAL A 283 -28.90 -13.18 0.66
CA VAL A 283 -27.86 -12.74 1.59
C VAL A 283 -26.52 -12.53 0.88
N LEU A 284 -26.07 -13.49 0.08
CA LEU A 284 -24.82 -13.38 -0.65
C LEU A 284 -24.88 -12.25 -1.69
N LEU A 285 -26.00 -12.11 -2.41
CA LEU A 285 -26.22 -10.99 -3.33
C LEU A 285 -26.19 -9.65 -2.58
N GLY A 286 -26.86 -9.56 -1.43
CA GLY A 286 -26.81 -8.37 -0.58
C GLY A 286 -25.39 -8.02 -0.13
N LEU A 287 -24.60 -9.00 0.29
CA LEU A 287 -23.21 -8.81 0.70
C LEU A 287 -22.32 -8.32 -0.45
N CYS A 288 -22.53 -8.81 -1.68
CA CYS A 288 -21.77 -8.39 -2.85
C CYS A 288 -22.23 -7.03 -3.44
N LEU A 289 -23.44 -6.58 -3.15
CA LEU A 289 -24.00 -5.34 -3.70
C LEU A 289 -23.97 -4.16 -2.73
N THR A 290 -23.81 -4.38 -1.43
CA THR A 290 -23.84 -3.30 -0.43
C THR A 290 -22.44 -2.70 -0.26
N PRO A 291 -22.19 -1.47 -0.76
CA PRO A 291 -20.90 -0.81 -0.60
C PRO A 291 -20.71 -0.30 0.83
N ARG A 292 -19.46 -0.01 1.20
CA ARG A 292 -19.09 0.49 2.54
C ARG A 292 -19.76 1.82 2.90
N THR A 293 -19.93 2.71 1.94
CA THR A 293 -20.59 4.02 2.12
C THR A 293 -22.03 3.92 2.62
N LEU A 294 -22.69 2.78 2.34
CA LEU A 294 -24.07 2.49 2.75
C LEU A 294 -24.13 1.45 3.90
N GLY A 295 -23.01 1.26 4.61
CA GLY A 295 -22.94 0.39 5.79
C GLY A 295 -22.60 -1.08 5.49
N GLY A 296 -22.21 -1.38 4.26
CA GLY A 296 -21.75 -2.70 3.85
C GLY A 296 -20.25 -2.94 4.06
N TYR A 297 -19.74 -3.95 3.36
CA TYR A 297 -18.31 -4.28 3.33
C TYR A 297 -17.58 -3.47 2.24
N PRO A 298 -16.23 -3.43 2.22
CA PRO A 298 -15.46 -2.76 1.17
C PRO A 298 -15.48 -3.55 -0.15
N VAL A 299 -16.68 -3.64 -0.74
CA VAL A 299 -16.94 -4.29 -2.02
C VAL A 299 -16.88 -3.27 -3.14
N VAL A 300 -16.34 -3.68 -4.28
CA VAL A 300 -16.17 -2.85 -5.47
C VAL A 300 -17.31 -3.12 -6.44
N LEU A 301 -18.06 -2.08 -6.79
CA LEU A 301 -19.05 -2.13 -7.86
C LEU A 301 -18.38 -1.89 -9.21
N TYR A 302 -18.97 -2.41 -10.30
CA TYR A 302 -18.38 -2.32 -11.63
C TYR A 302 -18.08 -0.88 -12.09
N PRO A 303 -18.96 0.12 -11.89
CA PRO A 303 -18.64 1.50 -12.29
C PRO A 303 -17.39 2.06 -11.61
N SER A 304 -17.11 1.67 -10.35
CA SER A 304 -15.92 2.10 -9.61
C SER A 304 -14.63 1.61 -10.27
N VAL A 305 -14.69 0.53 -11.05
CA VAL A 305 -13.56 0.02 -11.83
C VAL A 305 -13.22 0.93 -13.00
N LEU A 306 -14.22 1.64 -13.56
CA LEU A 306 -14.06 2.51 -14.71
C LEU A 306 -13.52 3.89 -14.32
N ILE A 307 -13.88 4.38 -13.13
CA ILE A 307 -13.52 5.71 -12.65
C ILE A 307 -12.82 5.58 -11.30
N LYS A 308 -11.55 5.99 -11.27
CA LYS A 308 -10.75 5.99 -10.04
C LYS A 308 -10.89 7.31 -9.30
N GLY A 309 -11.22 7.25 -8.01
CA GLY A 309 -11.19 8.40 -7.11
C GLY A 309 -12.35 9.38 -7.33
N ALA A 310 -13.58 8.90 -7.17
CA ALA A 310 -14.74 9.77 -7.19
C ALA A 310 -14.67 10.78 -6.00
N PRO A 311 -14.96 12.06 -6.23
CA PRO A 311 -14.88 13.10 -5.19
C PRO A 311 -16.07 13.10 -4.21
N ASP A 312 -17.10 12.31 -4.50
CA ASP A 312 -18.22 12.00 -3.60
C ASP A 312 -18.55 10.52 -3.83
N GLN A 313 -18.03 9.67 -2.96
CA GLN A 313 -18.20 8.22 -3.11
C GLN A 313 -19.66 7.78 -2.88
N LEU A 314 -20.41 8.49 -2.01
CA LEU A 314 -21.79 8.15 -1.69
C LEU A 314 -22.69 8.34 -2.92
N SER A 315 -22.62 9.53 -3.55
CA SER A 315 -23.39 9.80 -4.77
C SER A 315 -23.02 8.84 -5.89
N PHE A 316 -21.74 8.51 -6.02
CA PHE A 316 -21.24 7.57 -7.02
C PHE A 316 -21.79 6.15 -6.82
N ASP A 317 -21.79 5.66 -5.58
CA ASP A 317 -22.30 4.33 -5.23
C ASP A 317 -23.83 4.24 -5.44
N ILE A 318 -24.58 5.27 -5.04
CA ILE A 318 -26.04 5.33 -5.27
C ILE A 318 -26.34 5.38 -6.78
N ALA A 319 -25.59 6.15 -7.56
CA ALA A 319 -25.73 6.19 -9.02
C ALA A 319 -25.43 4.83 -9.65
N SER A 320 -24.39 4.14 -9.17
CA SER A 320 -24.02 2.79 -9.62
C SER A 320 -25.14 1.78 -9.36
N LEU A 321 -25.73 1.81 -8.17
CA LEU A 321 -26.87 0.95 -7.82
C LEU A 321 -28.11 1.27 -8.67
N LYS A 322 -28.39 2.55 -8.95
CA LYS A 322 -29.48 2.96 -9.85
C LYS A 322 -29.30 2.48 -11.28
N LEU A 323 -28.05 2.36 -11.76
CA LEU A 323 -27.78 1.77 -13.08
C LEU A 323 -28.17 0.29 -13.11
N PHE A 324 -27.87 -0.46 -12.05
CA PHE A 324 -28.24 -1.87 -11.96
C PHE A 324 -29.74 -2.09 -11.91
N LEU A 325 -30.52 -1.21 -11.26
CA LEU A 325 -31.98 -1.30 -11.21
C LEU A 325 -32.65 -1.38 -12.60
N LYS A 326 -32.05 -0.79 -13.64
CA LYS A 326 -32.62 -0.77 -14.99
C LYS A 326 -32.61 -2.14 -15.67
N SER A 327 -31.67 -3.01 -15.30
CA SER A 327 -31.42 -4.29 -15.97
C SER A 327 -31.51 -5.51 -15.03
N ALA A 328 -31.82 -5.28 -13.76
CA ALA A 328 -31.78 -6.32 -12.73
C ALA A 328 -33.15 -6.98 -12.50
N ASP A 329 -33.10 -8.25 -12.06
CA ASP A 329 -34.27 -9.03 -11.69
C ASP A 329 -34.96 -8.47 -10.44
N MET A 330 -36.22 -8.87 -10.23
CA MET A 330 -37.05 -8.42 -9.11
C MET A 330 -36.39 -8.61 -7.73
N THR A 331 -35.66 -9.71 -7.54
CA THR A 331 -34.93 -10.00 -6.29
C THR A 331 -33.82 -8.98 -6.04
N VAL A 332 -33.01 -8.69 -7.06
CA VAL A 332 -31.93 -7.71 -6.98
C VAL A 332 -32.49 -6.30 -6.79
N ASN A 333 -33.61 -5.97 -7.46
CA ASN A 333 -34.30 -4.68 -7.26
C ASN A 333 -34.78 -4.49 -5.83
N LYS A 334 -35.34 -5.53 -5.20
CA LYS A 334 -35.71 -5.50 -3.76
C LYS A 334 -34.50 -5.27 -2.87
N ILE A 335 -33.36 -5.90 -3.17
CA ILE A 335 -32.12 -5.72 -2.42
C ILE A 335 -31.60 -4.30 -2.57
N ILE A 336 -31.50 -3.77 -3.79
CA ILE A 336 -31.01 -2.41 -4.05
C ILE A 336 -31.91 -1.36 -3.40
N ALA A 337 -33.24 -1.55 -3.44
CA ALA A 337 -34.18 -0.65 -2.77
C ALA A 337 -33.94 -0.58 -1.26
N ARG A 338 -33.63 -1.72 -0.61
CA ARG A 338 -33.28 -1.77 0.81
C ARG A 338 -31.92 -1.13 1.10
N ILE A 339 -30.92 -1.36 0.24
CA ILE A 339 -29.58 -0.77 0.37
C ILE A 339 -29.64 0.76 0.26
N SER A 340 -30.53 1.28 -0.61
CA SER A 340 -30.71 2.73 -0.82
C SER A 340 -31.35 3.43 0.38
N SER A 341 -31.89 2.68 1.34
CA SER A 341 -32.48 3.19 2.59
C SER A 341 -31.76 2.57 3.81
N PRO A 342 -30.49 2.93 4.06
CA PRO A 342 -29.74 2.36 5.17
C PRO A 342 -30.29 2.82 6.53
N PHE A 343 -29.97 2.08 7.59
CA PHE A 343 -30.34 2.49 8.95
C PHE A 343 -29.48 3.66 9.41
N LEU A 344 -30.10 4.83 9.55
CA LEU A 344 -29.46 6.05 10.07
C LEU A 344 -29.46 6.03 11.59
N SER A 345 -28.35 6.49 12.18
CA SER A 345 -28.22 6.64 13.63
C SER A 345 -28.95 7.90 14.11
N ASP A 346 -29.76 7.75 15.16
CA ASP A 346 -30.42 8.89 15.83
C ASP A 346 -29.42 9.79 16.58
N TYR A 347 -28.26 9.24 16.98
CA TYR A 347 -27.21 9.98 17.66
C TYR A 347 -26.36 10.74 16.63
N LYS A 348 -26.25 12.06 16.78
CA LYS A 348 -25.43 12.91 15.90
C LYS A 348 -23.95 12.78 16.27
N ASN A 349 -23.18 12.12 15.41
CA ASN A 349 -21.73 11.98 15.57
C ASN A 349 -20.99 12.97 14.64
N TYR A 350 -20.68 14.16 15.13
CA TYR A 350 -19.96 15.18 14.36
C TYR A 350 -18.47 14.84 14.17
N SER A 351 -17.86 14.14 15.13
CA SER A 351 -16.49 13.63 15.05
C SER A 351 -16.24 12.80 13.79
N LEU A 352 -17.20 11.94 13.43
CA LEU A 352 -17.14 11.12 12.22
C LEU A 352 -17.05 11.98 10.95
N LEU A 353 -17.80 13.07 10.92
CA LEU A 353 -17.87 13.98 9.78
C LEU A 353 -16.59 14.83 9.64
N PHE A 354 -15.94 15.19 10.75
CA PHE A 354 -14.66 15.88 10.74
C PHE A 354 -13.51 14.99 10.27
N MET A 355 -13.54 13.69 10.62
CA MET A 355 -12.55 12.73 10.12
C MET A 355 -12.78 12.36 8.64
N ASN A 356 -14.05 12.27 8.23
CA ASN A 356 -14.42 11.96 6.86
C ASN A 356 -15.63 12.80 6.42
N PRO A 357 -15.43 13.83 5.58
CA PRO A 357 -16.47 14.79 5.22
C PRO A 357 -17.62 14.18 4.39
N GLU A 358 -17.41 13.00 3.80
CA GLU A 358 -18.39 12.28 2.99
C GLU A 358 -19.08 11.15 3.77
N ALA A 359 -18.78 11.01 5.07
CA ALA A 359 -19.37 9.96 5.89
C ALA A 359 -20.86 10.21 6.15
N VAL A 360 -21.62 9.12 6.14
CA VAL A 360 -23.03 9.11 6.54
C VAL A 360 -23.13 8.58 7.96
N ASN A 361 -24.02 9.18 8.76
CA ASN A 361 -24.27 8.76 10.14
C ASN A 361 -25.13 7.49 10.18
N LEU A 362 -24.50 6.33 10.02
CA LEU A 362 -25.15 5.02 9.96
C LEU A 362 -25.19 4.33 11.34
N GLU A 363 -26.23 3.53 11.59
CA GLU A 363 -26.27 2.53 12.67
C GLU A 363 -25.38 1.33 12.29
N SER A 364 -24.09 1.57 12.09
CA SER A 364 -23.11 0.53 11.78
C SER A 364 -22.20 0.25 12.97
N THR A 365 -21.74 -1.00 13.09
CA THR A 365 -20.67 -1.32 14.03
C THR A 365 -19.38 -0.60 13.64
N PRO A 366 -18.57 -0.14 14.61
CA PRO A 366 -17.28 0.49 14.30
C PRO A 366 -16.39 -0.49 13.54
N THR A 367 -15.58 0.04 12.63
CA THR A 367 -14.67 -0.78 11.83
C THR A 367 -13.61 -1.41 12.75
N PRO A 368 -13.02 -2.56 12.40
CA PRO A 368 -11.96 -3.19 13.20
C PRO A 368 -10.76 -2.25 13.42
N ALA A 369 -10.48 -1.35 12.47
CA ALA A 369 -9.42 -0.35 12.61
C ALA A 369 -9.76 0.69 13.70
N GLU A 370 -10.98 1.22 13.71
CA GLU A 370 -11.45 2.17 14.73
C GLU A 370 -11.52 1.50 16.11
N ALA A 371 -12.08 0.30 16.19
CA ALA A 371 -12.16 -0.44 17.45
C ALA A 371 -10.75 -0.69 18.06
N ARG A 372 -9.77 -1.05 17.22
CA ARG A 372 -8.35 -1.17 17.64
C ARG A 372 -7.77 0.16 18.09
N ARG A 373 -8.02 1.25 17.37
CA ARG A 373 -7.57 2.59 17.73
C ARG A 373 -8.12 3.01 19.09
N THR A 374 -9.42 2.89 19.32
CA THR A 374 -10.06 3.25 20.60
C THR A 374 -9.52 2.40 21.74
N THR A 375 -9.34 1.10 21.53
CA THR A 375 -8.76 0.19 22.54
C THR A 375 -7.31 0.58 22.88
N MET A 376 -6.50 0.90 21.86
CA MET A 376 -5.13 1.36 22.07
C MET A 376 -5.06 2.71 22.78
N LEU A 377 -5.90 3.67 22.40
CA LEU A 377 -5.94 4.98 23.07
C LEU A 377 -6.31 4.84 24.54
N ASN A 378 -7.34 4.04 24.86
CA ASN A 378 -7.72 3.74 26.24
C ASN A 378 -6.58 3.06 27.00
N PHE A 379 -5.89 2.11 26.37
CA PHE A 379 -4.75 1.43 26.98
C PHE A 379 -3.58 2.38 27.25
N LEU A 380 -3.17 3.19 26.27
CA LEU A 380 -2.04 4.11 26.39
C LEU A 380 -2.30 5.17 27.46
N SER A 381 -3.51 5.70 27.51
CA SER A 381 -3.90 6.78 28.43
C SER A 381 -3.96 6.30 29.88
N ASN A 382 -4.39 5.05 30.10
CA ASN A 382 -4.42 4.45 31.43
C ASN A 382 -3.08 3.80 31.83
N SER A 383 -2.08 3.82 30.95
CA SER A 383 -0.79 3.17 31.21
C SER A 383 0.24 4.13 31.78
N GLU A 384 0.75 3.83 32.97
CA GLU A 384 1.92 4.53 33.54
C GLU A 384 3.23 4.22 32.80
N ARG A 385 3.19 3.30 31.83
CA ARG A 385 4.35 2.80 31.08
C ARG A 385 4.87 3.80 30.05
N VAL A 386 4.08 4.78 29.63
CA VAL A 386 4.53 5.84 28.71
C VAL A 386 5.46 6.76 29.48
N LYS A 387 6.77 6.74 29.19
CA LYS A 387 7.75 7.57 29.91
C LYS A 387 8.02 8.93 29.25
N GLN A 388 7.81 9.05 27.94
CA GLN A 388 8.14 10.26 27.19
C GLN A 388 7.16 11.39 27.51
N PRO A 389 7.61 12.55 28.04
CA PRO A 389 6.73 13.64 28.48
C PRO A 389 5.86 14.21 27.36
N TYR A 390 6.42 14.39 26.16
CA TYR A 390 5.67 14.88 25.01
C TYR A 390 4.44 14.01 24.68
N ILE A 391 4.58 12.68 24.77
CA ILE A 391 3.47 11.75 24.52
C ILE A 391 2.45 11.83 25.66
N LYS A 392 2.89 12.01 26.91
CA LYS A 392 1.98 12.18 28.05
C LYS A 392 1.13 13.44 27.91
N GLU A 393 1.76 14.56 27.57
CA GLU A 393 1.07 15.84 27.37
C GLU A 393 0.07 15.74 26.20
N PHE A 394 0.48 15.14 25.09
CA PHE A 394 -0.42 14.88 23.96
C PHE A 394 -1.62 14.00 24.34
N LEU A 395 -1.42 12.94 25.12
CA LEU A 395 -2.52 12.08 25.60
C LEU A 395 -3.44 12.81 26.59
N ALA A 396 -2.90 13.69 27.43
CA ALA A 396 -3.71 14.52 28.33
C ALA A 396 -4.62 15.46 27.55
N ILE A 397 -4.10 16.15 26.53
CA ILE A 397 -4.89 17.05 25.66
C ILE A 397 -6.02 16.31 24.94
N ILE A 398 -5.80 15.05 24.52
CA ILE A 398 -6.84 14.25 23.86
C ILE A 398 -8.00 13.92 24.81
N HIS A 399 -7.72 13.68 26.09
CA HIS A 399 -8.72 13.36 27.10
C HIS A 399 -9.41 14.59 27.68
N ASP A 400 -8.74 15.74 27.66
CA ASP A 400 -9.38 16.99 28.06
C ASP A 400 -10.59 17.29 27.17
N ASN A 401 -11.60 17.93 27.76
CA ASN A 401 -12.85 18.35 27.09
C ASN A 401 -12.63 19.28 25.88
N ALA A 402 -11.38 19.61 25.53
CA ALA A 402 -10.99 20.37 24.34
C ALA A 402 -11.60 19.79 23.05
N ASN A 403 -11.67 18.47 22.90
CA ASN A 403 -12.31 17.86 21.73
C ASN A 403 -13.82 18.18 21.69
N GLN A 404 -14.54 18.04 22.80
CA GLN A 404 -15.98 18.36 22.85
C GLN A 404 -16.23 19.86 22.63
N SER A 405 -15.45 20.73 23.27
CA SER A 405 -15.56 22.18 23.06
C SER A 405 -15.25 22.60 21.62
N MET A 406 -14.30 21.94 20.96
CA MET A 406 -14.00 22.17 19.55
C MET A 406 -15.14 21.68 18.65
N GLU A 407 -15.72 20.50 18.94
CA GLU A 407 -16.89 19.99 18.21
C GLU A 407 -18.09 20.94 18.35
N GLU A 408 -18.36 21.46 19.55
CA GLU A 408 -19.41 22.46 19.79
C GLU A 408 -19.15 23.77 19.03
N PHE A 409 -17.91 24.25 19.03
CA PHE A 409 -17.53 25.46 18.31
C PHE A 409 -17.71 25.30 16.79
N LEU A 410 -17.20 24.21 16.20
CA LEU A 410 -17.30 23.94 14.77
C LEU A 410 -18.75 23.72 14.31
N THR A 411 -19.59 23.16 15.17
CA THR A 411 -21.01 22.92 14.87
C THR A 411 -21.93 24.10 15.18
N SER A 412 -21.44 25.14 15.84
CA SER A 412 -22.21 26.36 16.13
C SER A 412 -22.59 27.14 14.87
N ASN A 413 -21.87 26.94 13.76
CA ASN A 413 -22.16 27.59 12.49
C ASN A 413 -23.46 27.02 11.87
N PRO A 414 -24.42 27.87 11.46
CA PRO A 414 -25.65 27.41 10.81
C PRO A 414 -25.42 26.64 9.51
N VAL A 415 -24.30 26.86 8.82
CA VAL A 415 -23.91 26.11 7.63
C VAL A 415 -22.75 25.19 7.98
N LEU A 416 -23.00 23.89 7.92
CA LEU A 416 -21.97 22.89 8.15
C LEU A 416 -21.16 22.70 6.87
N HIS A 417 -19.87 23.03 6.92
CA HIS A 417 -18.91 22.77 5.87
C HIS A 417 -17.89 21.72 6.34
N PRO A 418 -18.15 20.41 6.15
CA PRO A 418 -17.32 19.35 6.72
C PRO A 418 -15.83 19.36 6.35
N ARG A 419 -15.46 20.02 5.25
CA ARG A 419 -14.08 20.12 4.76
C ARG A 419 -13.31 21.32 5.31
N VAL A 420 -14.01 22.29 5.92
CA VAL A 420 -13.46 23.52 6.51
C VAL A 420 -13.47 23.35 8.01
#